data_AF-A0A7C6YZ84-F1
#
_entry.id   AF-A0A7C6YZ84-F1
#
_cell.length_a   1.000
_cell.length_b   1.000
_cell.length_c   1.000
_cell.angle_alpha   90.00
_cell.angle_beta   90.00
_cell.angle_gamma   90.00
#
_symmetry.space_group_name_H-M   'P 1'
#
loop_
_entity.id
_entity.type
_entity.pdbx_description
1 polymer ?
#
loop_
_entity_poly.entity_id
_entity_poly.type
_entity_poly.pdbx_seq_one_letter_code
_entity_poly.pdbx_strand_id
1 'polypeptide(L)'
;MIVIINQPRDKISTAQAAIAVSSITIGAEIITMVRPAARIMNSPDIWLSVIIGGLISITLGIILVKLSQRFPGKTFFQFNQIIVGKFTGRIFSMITIAYYILISGFEARMLSELVRTYLLIRTPIQIVIIAFICVGTYLGSNDRI
;
A
#
# COMPACT_ATOMS: atom_id res chain seq x y z
N MET A 1 12.11 -2.96 -34.58
CA MET A 1 13.22 -2.39 -33.79
C MET A 1 12.67 -2.06 -32.41
N ILE A 2 12.83 -2.96 -31.44
CA ILE A 2 12.39 -2.76 -30.06
C ILE A 2 13.52 -2.03 -29.34
N VAL A 3 13.28 -0.77 -28.98
CA VAL A 3 14.21 0.03 -28.16
C VAL A 3 14.20 -0.58 -26.76
N ILE A 4 15.21 -1.38 -26.44
CA ILE A 4 15.52 -1.78 -25.07
C ILE A 4 16.16 -0.55 -24.41
N ILE A 5 15.34 0.23 -23.71
CA ILE A 5 15.84 1.31 -22.86
C ILE A 5 16.51 0.65 -21.67
N ASN A 6 17.84 0.62 -21.68
CA ASN A 6 18.66 0.21 -20.55
C ASN A 6 18.56 1.28 -19.45
N GLN A 7 17.47 1.26 -18.69
CA GLN A 7 17.34 2.03 -17.47
C GLN A 7 18.32 1.44 -16.43
N PRO A 8 19.01 2.27 -15.61
CA PRO A 8 19.75 1.73 -14.47
C PRO A 8 18.80 0.85 -13.65
N ARG A 9 19.30 -0.29 -13.14
CA ARG A 9 18.53 -1.37 -12.46
C ARG A 9 17.52 -0.86 -11.42
N ASP A 10 17.72 0.33 -10.87
CA ASP A 10 16.93 0.92 -9.79
C ASP A 10 15.82 1.90 -10.24
N LYS A 11 15.57 2.07 -11.55
CA LYS A 11 14.53 2.98 -12.05
C LYS A 11 13.35 2.24 -12.66
N ILE A 12 12.17 2.45 -12.09
CA ILE A 12 10.89 1.97 -12.63
C ILE A 12 10.37 2.92 -13.71
N SER A 13 9.83 2.36 -14.79
CA SER A 13 9.09 3.12 -15.81
C SER A 13 7.81 3.71 -15.23
N THR A 14 7.31 4.82 -15.79
CA THR A 14 6.03 5.42 -15.41
C THR A 14 4.88 4.40 -15.45
N ALA A 15 4.89 3.51 -16.45
CA ALA A 15 3.88 2.45 -16.55
C ALA A 15 4.01 1.43 -15.40
N GLN A 16 5.23 1.04 -15.03
CA GLN A 16 5.47 0.13 -13.91
C GLN A 16 5.06 0.77 -12.58
N ALA A 17 5.37 2.06 -12.38
CA ALA A 17 4.93 2.81 -11.21
C ALA A 17 3.40 2.90 -11.13
N ALA A 18 2.74 3.21 -12.25
CA ALA A 18 1.28 3.30 -12.32
C ALA A 18 0.61 1.95 -11.99
N ILE A 19 1.14 0.85 -12.56
CA ILE A 19 0.66 -0.51 -12.29
C ILE A 19 0.88 -0.89 -10.83
N ALA A 20 2.05 -0.58 -10.26
CA ALA A 20 2.35 -0.90 -8.86
C ALA A 20 1.40 -0.15 -7.91
N VAL A 21 1.23 1.16 -8.11
CA VAL A 21 0.34 1.98 -7.28
C VAL A 21 -1.12 1.53 -7.40
N SER A 22 -1.61 1.24 -8.60
CA SER A 22 -2.99 0.78 -8.79
C SER A 22 -3.20 -0.61 -8.18
N SER A 23 -2.23 -1.52 -8.32
CA SER A 23 -2.32 -2.88 -7.76
C SER A 23 -2.37 -2.88 -6.23
N ILE A 24 -1.52 -2.05 -5.58
CA ILE A 24 -1.53 -1.89 -4.12
C ILE A 24 -2.84 -1.28 -3.63
N THR A 25 -3.43 -0.37 -4.40
CA THR A 25 -4.70 0.31 -4.02
C THR A 25 -5.92 -0.60 -4.13
N ILE A 26 -5.96 -1.51 -5.11
CA ILE A 26 -7.12 -2.37 -5.37
C ILE A 26 -7.18 -3.56 -4.40
N GLY A 27 -6.02 -4.18 -4.12
CA GLY A 27 -5.74 -5.11 -3.02
C GLY A 27 -6.86 -6.07 -2.57
N ALA A 28 -6.73 -6.56 -1.33
CA ALA A 28 -7.79 -7.33 -0.66
C ALA A 28 -8.90 -6.42 -0.09
N GLU A 29 -8.64 -5.11 0.00
CA GLU A 29 -9.48 -4.14 0.69
C GLU A 29 -10.87 -3.97 0.05
N ILE A 30 -10.96 -3.99 -1.28
CA ILE A 30 -12.24 -3.87 -1.99
C ILE A 30 -13.20 -5.01 -1.63
N ILE A 31 -12.69 -6.23 -1.47
CA ILE A 31 -13.53 -7.40 -1.20
C ILE A 31 -13.88 -7.47 0.30
N THR A 32 -12.95 -7.07 1.15
CA THR A 32 -13.01 -7.33 2.60
C THR A 32 -13.67 -6.21 3.39
N MET A 33 -13.49 -4.93 3.01
CA MET A 33 -14.10 -3.78 3.70
C MET A 33 -15.45 -3.36 3.13
N VAL A 34 -15.69 -3.50 1.82
CA VAL A 34 -16.95 -3.02 1.21
C VAL A 34 -18.15 -3.83 1.68
N ARG A 35 -18.00 -5.14 1.87
CA ARG A 35 -19.11 -6.03 2.25
C ARG A 35 -19.64 -5.76 3.67
N PRO A 36 -18.79 -5.61 4.72
CA PRO A 36 -19.27 -5.25 6.05
C PRO A 36 -19.82 -3.83 6.10
N ALA A 37 -19.16 -2.86 5.44
CA ALA A 37 -19.64 -1.48 5.38
C ALA A 37 -21.04 -1.40 4.77
N ALA A 38 -21.28 -2.20 3.73
CA ALA A 38 -22.60 -2.31 3.09
C ALA A 38 -23.69 -2.81 4.02
N ARG A 39 -23.38 -3.84 4.81
CA ARG A 39 -24.33 -4.41 5.78
C ARG A 39 -24.63 -3.46 6.94
N ILE A 40 -23.63 -2.72 7.42
CA ILE A 40 -23.79 -1.80 8.54
C ILE A 40 -24.65 -0.60 8.15
N MET A 41 -24.45 -0.06 6.94
CA MET A 41 -25.16 1.13 6.50
C MET A 41 -26.63 0.88 6.15
N ASN A 42 -27.06 -0.39 5.95
CA ASN A 42 -28.42 -0.79 5.56
C ASN A 42 -28.99 -0.03 4.34
N SER A 43 -28.12 0.64 3.57
CA SER A 43 -28.49 1.47 2.43
C SER A 43 -27.77 0.95 1.20
N PRO A 44 -28.49 0.66 0.09
CA PRO A 44 -27.87 0.22 -1.16
C PRO A 44 -26.90 1.26 -1.78
N ASP A 45 -26.89 2.50 -1.28
CA ASP A 45 -26.13 3.63 -1.82
C ASP A 45 -24.66 3.73 -1.39
N ILE A 46 -24.06 2.64 -0.89
CA ILE A 46 -22.64 2.61 -0.45
C ILE A 46 -21.67 3.01 -1.56
N TRP A 47 -22.04 2.74 -2.82
CA TRP A 47 -21.25 3.12 -3.99
C TRP A 47 -20.92 4.62 -4.02
N LEU A 48 -21.80 5.48 -3.50
CA LEU A 48 -21.56 6.92 -3.42
C LEU A 48 -20.45 7.25 -2.41
N SER A 49 -20.43 6.57 -1.26
CA SER A 49 -19.36 6.70 -0.27
C SER A 49 -18.01 6.27 -0.83
N VAL A 50 -17.98 5.20 -1.63
CA VAL A 50 -16.78 4.73 -2.32
C VAL A 50 -16.27 5.77 -3.32
N ILE A 51 -17.15 6.38 -4.11
CA ILE A 51 -16.77 7.45 -5.06
C ILE A 51 -16.20 8.66 -4.33
N ILE A 52 -16.86 9.11 -3.25
CA ILE A 52 -16.40 10.26 -2.46
C ILE A 52 -15.04 9.95 -1.83
N GLY A 53 -14.86 8.78 -1.24
CA GLY A 53 -13.59 8.32 -0.68
C GLY A 53 -12.50 8.26 -1.74
N GLY A 54 -12.80 7.74 -2.93
CA GLY A 54 -11.88 7.71 -4.07
C GLY A 54 -11.45 9.12 -4.51
N LEU A 55 -12.37 10.07 -4.60
CA LEU A 55 -12.07 11.44 -4.99
C LEU A 55 -11.16 12.15 -3.97
N ILE A 56 -11.40 11.93 -2.68
CA ILE A 56 -10.54 12.44 -1.60
C ILE A 56 -9.14 11.84 -1.70
N SER A 57 -9.03 10.52 -1.89
CA SER A 57 -7.74 9.83 -2.04
C SER A 57 -6.95 10.32 -3.26
N ILE A 58 -7.60 10.52 -4.41
CA ILE A 58 -6.96 11.09 -5.60
C ILE A 58 -6.44 12.50 -5.32
N THR A 59 -7.25 13.34 -4.67
CA THR A 59 -6.87 14.71 -4.33
C THR A 59 -5.64 14.75 -3.42
N LEU A 60 -5.63 13.92 -2.36
CA LEU A 60 -4.49 13.79 -1.46
C LEU A 60 -3.25 13.23 -2.17
N GLY A 61 -3.43 12.25 -3.08
CA GLY A 61 -2.37 11.70 -3.89
C GLY A 61 -1.69 12.75 -4.78
N ILE A 62 -2.48 13.61 -5.44
CA ILE A 62 -1.96 14.73 -6.24
C ILE A 62 -1.15 15.71 -5.39
N ILE A 63 -1.65 16.05 -4.19
CA ILE A 63 -0.93 16.92 -3.25
C ILE A 63 0.42 16.30 -2.87
N LEU A 64 0.44 15.00 -2.54
CA LEU A 64 1.67 14.29 -2.17
C LEU A 64 2.68 14.23 -3.32
N VAL A 65 2.22 14.00 -4.55
CA VAL A 65 3.06 14.02 -5.75
C VAL A 65 3.65 15.41 -5.99
N LYS A 66 2.83 16.46 -5.89
CA LYS A 66 3.30 17.85 -6.04
C LYS A 66 4.32 18.25 -4.98
N LEU A 67 4.13 17.81 -3.74
CA LEU A 67 5.11 18.00 -2.67
C LEU A 67 6.43 17.27 -2.97
N SER A 68 6.34 16.03 -3.44
CA SER A 68 7.53 15.24 -3.81
C SER A 68 8.30 15.86 -4.97
N GLN A 69 7.60 16.44 -5.96
CA GLN A 69 8.22 17.20 -7.05
C GLN A 69 8.88 18.51 -6.57
N ARG A 70 8.33 19.15 -5.54
CA ARG A 70 8.89 20.38 -4.95
C ARG A 70 10.17 20.13 -4.13
N PHE A 71 10.32 18.94 -3.56
CA PHE A 71 11.49 18.53 -2.78
C PHE A 71 12.23 17.35 -3.44
N PRO A 72 12.82 17.55 -4.64
CA PRO A 72 13.47 16.47 -5.37
C PRO A 72 14.64 15.89 -4.57
N GLY A 73 14.77 14.56 -4.58
CA GLY A 73 15.83 13.84 -3.88
C GLY A 73 15.65 13.73 -2.35
N LYS A 74 14.52 14.21 -1.80
CA LYS A 74 14.18 14.03 -0.39
C LYS A 74 13.09 12.98 -0.22
N THR A 75 13.23 12.13 0.78
CA THR A 75 12.18 11.17 1.14
C THR A 75 11.05 11.88 1.90
N PHE A 76 9.88 11.23 1.97
CA PHE A 76 8.76 11.67 2.80
C PHE A 76 9.17 12.05 4.22
N PHE A 77 9.99 11.21 4.85
CA PHE A 77 10.49 11.45 6.21
C PHE A 77 11.38 12.69 6.33
N GLN A 78 12.07 13.06 5.25
CA GLN A 78 12.93 14.23 5.21
C GLN A 78 12.16 15.52 4.87
N PHE A 79 11.36 15.52 3.81
CA PHE A 79 10.65 16.74 3.42
C PHE A 79 9.54 17.09 4.41
N ASN A 80 8.92 16.12 5.07
CA ASN A 80 7.92 16.39 6.11
C ASN A 80 8.51 17.18 7.30
N GLN A 81 9.75 16.86 7.70
CA GLN A 81 10.44 17.63 8.74
C GLN A 81 10.77 19.07 8.31
N ILE A 82 10.90 19.32 7.01
CA ILE A 82 11.11 20.67 6.46
C ILE A 82 9.81 21.47 6.48
N ILE A 83 8.68 20.83 6.16
CA ILE A 83 7.37 21.49 6.05
C ILE A 83 6.78 21.79 7.43
N VAL A 84 6.74 20.79 8.32
CA VAL A 84 6.03 20.87 9.61
C VAL A 84 6.99 21.16 10.79
N GLY A 85 8.30 21.14 10.53
CA GLY A 85 9.35 21.32 11.54
C GLY A 85 9.90 20.00 12.08
N LYS A 86 11.12 20.05 12.65
CA LYS A 86 11.89 18.85 13.06
C LYS A 86 11.18 18.00 14.11
N PHE A 87 10.55 18.63 15.11
CA PHE A 87 9.89 17.91 16.21
C PHE A 87 8.61 17.22 15.74
N THR A 88 7.65 18.01 15.24
CA THR A 88 6.37 17.50 14.72
C THR A 88 6.55 16.56 13.54
N GLY A 89 7.49 16.85 12.64
CA GLY A 89 7.80 15.98 11.51
C GLY A 89 8.38 14.63 11.94
N ARG A 90 9.14 14.57 13.03
CA ARG A 90 9.65 13.30 13.59
C ARG A 90 8.53 12.48 14.21
N ILE A 91 7.60 13.10 14.93
CA ILE A 91 6.40 12.43 15.46
C ILE A 91 5.57 11.85 14.31
N PHE A 92 5.28 12.65 13.28
CA PHE A 92 4.53 12.18 12.12
C PHE A 92 5.24 11.02 11.40
N SER A 93 6.57 11.09 11.29
CA SER A 93 7.37 9.99 10.74
C SER A 93 7.23 8.70 11.55
N MET A 94 7.26 8.79 12.89
CA MET A 94 7.06 7.63 13.77
C MET A 94 5.64 7.05 13.63
N ILE A 95 4.62 7.91 13.55
CA ILE A 95 3.24 7.50 13.32
C ILE A 95 3.11 6.77 11.99
N THR A 96 3.72 7.29 10.92
CA THR A 96 3.72 6.64 9.61
C THR A 96 4.40 5.27 9.65
N ILE A 97 5.53 5.13 10.36
CA ILE A 97 6.21 3.84 10.53
C ILE A 97 5.30 2.84 11.27
N ALA A 98 4.72 3.26 12.40
CA ALA A 98 3.81 2.42 13.16
C ALA A 98 2.58 2.00 12.34
N TYR A 99 2.01 2.93 11.58
CA TYR A 99 0.92 2.66 10.65
C TYR A 99 1.31 1.60 9.61
N TYR A 100 2.49 1.71 8.99
CA TYR A 100 2.95 0.71 8.01
C TYR A 100 3.21 -0.67 8.63
N ILE A 101 3.67 -0.74 9.87
CA ILE A 101 3.84 -2.03 10.57
C ILE A 101 2.47 -2.68 10.83
N LEU A 102 1.51 -1.90 11.32
CA LEU A 102 0.16 -2.38 11.62
C LEU A 102 -0.57 -2.85 10.36
N ILE A 103 -0.54 -2.04 9.29
CA ILE A 103 -1.20 -2.40 8.03
C ILE A 103 -0.53 -3.61 7.37
N SER A 104 0.80 -3.76 7.47
CA SER A 104 1.49 -4.93 6.95
C SER A 104 1.06 -6.22 7.67
N GLY A 105 0.94 -6.19 8.99
CA GLY A 105 0.42 -7.34 9.76
C GLY A 105 -1.04 -7.65 9.46
N PHE A 106 -1.85 -6.61 9.28
CA PHE A 106 -3.26 -6.75 8.86
C PHE A 106 -3.37 -7.41 7.48
N GLU A 107 -2.64 -6.91 6.49
CA GLU A 107 -2.62 -7.45 5.12
C GLU A 107 -2.17 -8.92 5.09
N ALA A 108 -1.10 -9.25 5.81
CA ALA A 108 -0.62 -10.64 5.89
C ALA A 108 -1.68 -11.59 6.45
N ARG A 109 -2.43 -11.15 7.48
CA ARG A 109 -3.53 -11.92 8.05
C ARG A 109 -4.71 -12.02 7.08
N MET A 110 -5.16 -10.92 6.51
CA MET A 110 -6.28 -10.87 5.58
C MET A 110 -6.03 -11.77 4.37
N LEU A 111 -4.85 -11.67 3.76
CA LEU A 111 -4.47 -12.52 2.64
C LEU A 111 -4.44 -14.00 3.04
N SER A 112 -3.94 -14.32 4.23
CA SER A 112 -3.91 -15.70 4.74
C SER A 112 -5.31 -16.26 5.01
N GLU A 113 -6.25 -15.44 5.49
CA GLU A 113 -7.65 -15.81 5.65
C GLU A 113 -8.32 -16.08 4.31
N LEU A 114 -8.06 -15.26 3.30
CA LEU A 114 -8.55 -15.47 1.94
C LEU A 114 -7.98 -16.77 1.35
N VAL A 115 -6.66 -16.95 1.37
CA VAL A 115 -6.01 -18.17 0.85
C VAL A 115 -6.50 -19.42 1.58
N ARG A 116 -6.63 -19.38 2.90
CA ARG A 116 -7.18 -20.51 3.65
C ARG A 116 -8.62 -20.81 3.23
N THR A 117 -9.47 -19.80 3.10
CA THR A 117 -10.89 -19.97 2.78
C THR A 117 -11.11 -20.50 1.36
N TYR A 118 -10.30 -20.05 0.40
CA TYR A 118 -10.50 -20.36 -1.02
C TYR A 118 -9.59 -21.48 -1.56
N LEU A 119 -8.42 -21.71 -0.98
CA LEU A 119 -7.40 -22.62 -1.51
C LEU A 119 -6.99 -23.71 -0.51
N LEU A 120 -6.71 -23.34 0.75
CA LEU A 120 -6.13 -24.24 1.76
C LEU A 120 -7.06 -24.45 2.97
N ILE A 121 -8.27 -24.94 2.72
CA ILE A 121 -9.35 -25.04 3.73
C ILE A 121 -8.93 -25.80 5.00
N ARG A 122 -8.08 -26.83 4.85
CA ARG A 122 -7.61 -27.68 5.95
C ARG A 122 -6.35 -27.18 6.65
N THR A 123 -5.69 -26.14 6.13
CA THR A 123 -4.42 -25.66 6.68
C THR A 123 -4.68 -24.62 7.78
N PRO A 124 -4.00 -24.70 8.94
CA PRO A 124 -4.10 -23.67 9.96
C PRO A 124 -3.51 -22.35 9.46
N ILE A 125 -4.16 -21.24 9.80
CA ILE A 125 -3.82 -19.90 9.30
C ILE A 125 -2.37 -19.50 9.59
N GLN A 126 -1.81 -19.96 10.72
CA GLN A 126 -0.46 -19.64 11.15
C GLN A 126 0.58 -20.09 10.11
N ILE A 127 0.39 -21.27 9.49
CA ILE A 127 1.33 -21.80 8.49
C ILE A 127 1.30 -20.95 7.22
N VAL A 128 0.10 -20.51 6.81
CA VAL A 128 -0.08 -19.64 5.62
C VAL A 128 0.58 -18.28 5.85
N ILE A 129 0.40 -17.68 7.04
CA ILE A 129 1.04 -16.41 7.42
C ILE A 129 2.57 -16.53 7.37
N ILE A 130 3.13 -17.58 7.98
CA ILE A 130 4.59 -17.80 8.00
C ILE A 130 5.12 -17.94 6.57
N ALA A 131 4.44 -18.70 5.70
CA ALA A 131 4.84 -18.86 4.31
C ALA A 131 4.86 -17.50 3.57
N PHE A 132 3.84 -16.66 3.74
CA PHE A 132 3.81 -15.33 3.14
C PHE A 132 4.93 -14.42 3.64
N ILE A 133 5.21 -14.43 4.95
CA ILE A 133 6.31 -13.65 5.52
C ILE A 133 7.66 -14.12 4.98
N CYS A 134 7.87 -15.44 4.87
CA CYS A 134 9.10 -16.00 4.29
C CYS A 134 9.30 -15.55 2.84
N VAL A 135 8.26 -15.62 2.00
CA VAL A 135 8.33 -15.17 0.60
C VAL A 135 8.59 -13.66 0.51
N GLY A 136 7.89 -12.85 1.31
CA GLY A 136 8.09 -11.40 1.35
C GLY A 136 9.50 -11.01 1.79
N THR A 137 10.02 -11.67 2.82
CA THR A 137 11.39 -11.45 3.31
C THR A 137 12.43 -11.87 2.26
N TYR A 138 12.21 -13.01 1.59
CA TYR A 138 13.08 -13.48 0.52
C TYR A 138 13.16 -12.47 -0.63
N LEU A 139 12.01 -11.97 -1.11
CA LEU A 139 11.95 -10.94 -2.15
C LEU A 139 12.71 -9.67 -1.74
N GLY A 140 12.50 -9.17 -0.52
CA GLY A 140 13.19 -7.98 -0.02
C GLY A 140 14.69 -8.17 0.23
N SER A 141 15.12 -9.41 0.49
CA SER A 141 16.55 -9.74 0.67
C SER A 141 17.32 -9.81 -0.65
N ASN A 142 16.66 -10.25 -1.73
CA ASN A 142 17.29 -10.44 -3.03
C ASN A 142 17.54 -9.12 -3.78
N ASP A 143 16.83 -8.04 -3.44
CA ASP A 143 17.05 -6.68 -3.98
C ASP A 143 18.36 -6.03 -3.49
N ARG A 144 19.09 -6.64 -2.55
CA ARG A 144 20.33 -6.09 -1.96
C ARG A 144 21.63 -6.65 -2.59
N ILE A 145 21.57 -7.36 -3.72
CA ILE A 145 22.74 -7.99 -4.39
C ILE A 145 22.89 -7.51 -5.84
#